data_AF-A0A2K9F4U9-F1
#
_entry.id   AF-A0A2K9F4U9-F1
#
_cell.length_a   1.000
_cell.length_b   1.000
_cell.length_c   1.000
_cell.angle_alpha   90.00
_cell.angle_beta   90.00
_cell.angle_gamma   90.00
#
_symmetry.space_group_name_H-M   'P 1'
#
loop_
_entity.id
_entity.type
_entity.pdbx_description
1 polymer ?
#
loop_
_entity_poly.entity_id
_entity_poly.type
_entity_poly.pdbx_seq_one_letter_code
_entity_poly.pdbx_strand_id
1 'polypeptide(L)'
;MGLPAELTIRMFNPRAWRTRVMDNMRGMFAEEVRALTPDPLAVKNAYRQLRVQGVGLRLTWMLFGPRTVTLPDGTREIWFMPDSARHAGIYHHDELTLAFAHELIHPAQHHRSPELLATFGTPFPQQRGLAGRAVMPFVEGHATWGGIRIATEVLGHAPEKNGPDRQTPSRRFRFWHRGFRDSRKATYEDPVAFFTQVIEGTDEEPGLGVDRFNGVWADIDCFPTTEEMSNAKRWLERVRPLLAETHPGSSVRIGDDR
;
A
#
# COMPACT_ATOMS: atom_id res chain seq x y z
N MET A 1 -3.18 21.79 -2.16
CA MET A 1 -4.18 21.20 -1.24
C MET A 1 -3.45 20.28 -0.28
N GLY A 2 -3.63 20.46 1.04
CA GLY A 2 -2.91 19.75 2.10
C GLY A 2 -3.45 18.36 2.43
N LEU A 3 -2.76 17.65 3.32
CA LEU A 3 -3.17 16.36 3.91
C LEU A 3 -4.56 16.43 4.56
N PRO A 4 -5.27 15.30 4.77
CA PRO A 4 -6.53 15.30 5.50
C PRO A 4 -6.37 15.98 6.87
N ALA A 5 -7.32 16.86 7.22
CA ALA A 5 -7.27 17.64 8.45
C ALA A 5 -7.29 16.78 9.72
N GLU A 6 -7.89 15.59 9.63
CA GLU A 6 -7.98 14.63 10.72
C GLU A 6 -7.75 13.22 10.18
N LEU A 7 -7.05 12.40 10.97
CA LEU A 7 -6.85 10.98 10.70
C LEU A 7 -7.23 10.18 11.95
N THR A 8 -8.16 9.24 11.78
CA THR A 8 -8.61 8.40 12.89
C THR A 8 -7.77 7.12 12.96
N ILE A 9 -7.19 6.85 14.13
CA ILE A 9 -6.57 5.55 14.45
C ILE A 9 -7.54 4.76 15.32
N ARG A 10 -7.99 3.60 14.84
CA ARG A 10 -8.89 2.70 15.58
C ARG A 10 -8.16 1.45 16.03
N MET A 11 -8.32 1.14 17.32
CA MET A 11 -7.78 -0.08 17.90
C MET A 11 -8.84 -1.16 17.99
N PHE A 12 -8.44 -2.39 17.68
CA PHE A 12 -9.33 -3.55 17.69
C PHE A 12 -8.68 -4.74 18.37
N ASN A 13 -9.51 -5.57 19.00
CA ASN A 13 -9.14 -6.96 19.24
C ASN A 13 -9.23 -7.77 17.92
N PRO A 14 -8.57 -8.93 17.80
CA PRO A 14 -8.51 -9.68 16.54
C PRO A 14 -9.87 -10.08 15.97
N ARG A 15 -10.86 -10.38 16.82
CA ARG A 15 -12.21 -10.76 16.37
C ARG A 15 -12.95 -9.57 15.76
N ALA A 16 -12.90 -8.42 16.43
CA ALA A 16 -13.52 -7.18 15.96
C ALA A 16 -12.86 -6.72 14.66
N TRP A 17 -11.53 -6.73 14.60
CA TRP A 17 -10.76 -6.37 13.40
C TRP A 17 -11.18 -7.21 12.20
N ARG A 18 -11.16 -8.55 12.33
CA ARG A 18 -11.53 -9.43 11.23
C ARG A 18 -12.95 -9.19 10.73
N THR A 19 -13.89 -8.96 11.65
CA THR A 19 -15.28 -8.66 11.29
C THR A 19 -15.33 -7.38 10.47
N ARG A 20 -14.67 -6.32 10.94
CA ARG A 20 -14.61 -5.02 10.27
C ARG A 20 -13.92 -5.09 8.90
N VAL A 21 -12.81 -5.83 8.77
CA VAL A 21 -12.13 -6.08 7.48
C VAL A 21 -13.06 -6.77 6.50
N MET A 22 -13.75 -7.84 6.93
CA MET A 22 -14.66 -8.57 6.05
C MET A 22 -15.86 -7.71 5.62
N ASP A 23 -16.41 -6.89 6.51
CA ASP A 23 -17.50 -5.99 6.18
C ASP A 23 -17.05 -4.90 5.20
N ASN A 24 -15.85 -4.34 5.40
CA ASN A 24 -15.27 -3.37 4.48
C ASN A 24 -15.02 -3.96 3.08
N MET A 25 -14.41 -5.14 3.02
CA MET A 25 -14.18 -5.84 1.75
C MET A 25 -15.49 -6.16 1.02
N ARG A 26 -16.55 -6.53 1.74
CA ARG A 26 -17.89 -6.74 1.14
C ARG A 26 -18.48 -5.44 0.60
N GLY A 27 -18.33 -4.33 1.32
CA GLY A 27 -18.78 -3.01 0.90
C GLY A 27 -18.10 -2.57 -0.39
N MET A 28 -16.76 -2.56 -0.40
CA MET A 28 -15.96 -2.24 -1.59
C MET A 28 -16.29 -3.17 -2.77
N PHE A 29 -16.46 -4.47 -2.51
CA PHE A 29 -16.82 -5.42 -3.56
C PHE A 29 -18.21 -5.12 -4.16
N ALA A 30 -19.19 -4.78 -3.33
CA ALA A 30 -20.53 -4.41 -3.81
C ALA A 30 -20.52 -3.11 -4.62
N GLU A 31 -19.64 -2.16 -4.29
CA GLU A 31 -19.42 -0.96 -5.08
C GLU A 31 -18.79 -1.26 -6.44
N GLU A 32 -17.76 -2.10 -6.49
CA GLU A 32 -17.13 -2.52 -7.75
C GLU A 32 -18.10 -3.26 -8.67
N VAL A 33 -18.94 -4.16 -8.12
CA VAL A 33 -19.95 -4.86 -8.92
C VAL A 33 -21.00 -3.90 -9.48
N ARG A 34 -21.42 -2.89 -8.71
CA ARG A 34 -22.34 -1.85 -9.20
C ARG A 34 -21.71 -0.98 -10.27
N ALA A 35 -20.44 -0.62 -10.11
CA ALA A 35 -19.75 0.29 -11.01
C ALA A 35 -19.37 -0.36 -12.35
N LEU A 36 -18.92 -1.61 -12.34
CA LEU A 36 -18.38 -2.29 -13.53
C LEU A 36 -19.38 -3.22 -14.21
N THR A 37 -20.49 -3.53 -13.54
CA THR A 37 -21.50 -4.49 -14.03
C THR A 37 -20.89 -5.78 -14.60
N PRO A 38 -19.97 -6.43 -13.86
CA PRO A 38 -19.21 -7.57 -14.38
C PRO A 38 -20.09 -8.79 -14.63
N ASP A 39 -19.60 -9.70 -15.46
CA ASP A 39 -20.27 -10.96 -15.76
C ASP A 39 -20.60 -11.77 -14.47
N PRO A 40 -21.79 -12.43 -14.40
CA PRO A 40 -22.20 -13.19 -13.23
C PRO A 40 -21.21 -14.27 -12.76
N LEU A 41 -20.46 -14.92 -13.66
CA LEU A 41 -19.45 -15.90 -13.28
C LEU A 41 -18.24 -15.23 -12.61
N ALA A 42 -17.82 -14.06 -13.10
CA ALA A 42 -16.78 -13.25 -12.45
C ALA A 42 -17.20 -12.83 -11.03
N VAL A 43 -18.45 -12.37 -10.85
CA VAL A 43 -19.01 -12.03 -9.53
C VAL A 43 -18.97 -13.23 -8.58
N LYS A 44 -19.42 -14.41 -9.06
CA LYS A 44 -19.42 -15.65 -8.28
C LYS A 44 -18.01 -16.05 -7.83
N ASN A 45 -17.04 -15.95 -8.73
CA ASN A 45 -15.64 -16.30 -8.44
C ASN A 45 -15.03 -15.35 -7.40
N ALA A 46 -15.29 -14.05 -7.51
CA ALA A 46 -14.77 -13.08 -6.57
C ALA A 46 -15.40 -13.23 -5.16
N TYR A 47 -16.71 -13.50 -5.05
CA TYR A 47 -17.31 -13.84 -3.76
C TYR A 47 -16.71 -15.13 -3.14
N ARG A 48 -16.35 -16.12 -3.96
CA ARG A 48 -15.65 -17.31 -3.48
C ARG A 48 -14.28 -16.96 -2.91
N GLN A 49 -13.52 -16.10 -3.59
CA GLN A 49 -12.23 -15.62 -3.09
C GLN A 49 -12.37 -14.86 -1.77
N LEU A 50 -13.38 -13.99 -1.64
CA LEU A 50 -13.67 -13.27 -0.40
C LEU A 50 -13.93 -14.20 0.78
N ARG A 51 -14.66 -15.32 0.56
CA ARG A 51 -14.87 -16.34 1.60
C ARG A 51 -13.57 -17.01 2.03
N VAL A 52 -12.69 -17.33 1.08
CA VAL A 52 -11.36 -17.92 1.35
C VAL A 52 -10.49 -16.93 2.14
N GLN A 53 -10.51 -15.65 1.78
CA GLN A 53 -9.79 -14.60 2.51
C GLN A 53 -10.25 -14.52 3.97
N GLY A 54 -11.55 -14.63 4.26
CA GLY A 54 -12.06 -14.65 5.64
C GLY A 54 -11.47 -15.76 6.50
N VAL A 55 -11.25 -16.95 5.93
CA VAL A 55 -10.55 -18.07 6.60
C VAL A 55 -9.07 -17.74 6.77
N GLY A 56 -8.43 -17.19 5.73
CA GLY A 56 -7.03 -16.73 5.79
C GLY A 56 -6.79 -15.74 6.94
N LEU A 57 -7.60 -14.67 7.02
CA LEU A 57 -7.51 -13.66 8.07
C LEU A 57 -7.64 -14.24 9.47
N ARG A 58 -8.48 -15.27 9.66
CA ARG A 58 -8.59 -15.97 10.96
C ARG A 58 -7.28 -16.66 11.35
N LEU A 59 -6.54 -17.19 10.39
CA LEU A 59 -5.32 -17.95 10.64
C LEU A 59 -4.11 -17.03 10.82
N THR A 60 -4.06 -15.95 10.04
CA THR A 60 -2.88 -15.09 9.86
C THR A 60 -2.99 -13.70 10.45
N TRP A 61 -4.04 -13.39 11.24
CA TRP A 61 -4.23 -12.05 11.83
C TRP A 61 -3.00 -11.47 12.56
N MET A 62 -2.12 -12.32 13.10
CA MET A 62 -0.89 -11.89 13.79
C MET A 62 0.21 -11.36 12.85
N LEU A 63 0.04 -11.47 11.54
CA LEU A 63 1.00 -10.97 10.56
C LEU A 63 0.76 -9.49 10.18
N PHE A 64 -0.33 -8.90 10.66
CA PHE A 64 -0.76 -7.57 10.25
C PHE A 64 -0.32 -6.52 11.28
N GLY A 65 0.35 -5.47 10.82
CA GLY A 65 0.64 -4.29 11.64
C GLY A 65 -0.55 -3.33 11.71
N PRO A 66 -0.32 -2.07 12.09
CA PRO A 66 -1.17 -0.95 11.66
C PRO A 66 -1.48 -1.08 10.16
N ARG A 67 -2.68 -0.67 9.73
CA ARG A 67 -3.08 -0.70 8.33
C ARG A 67 -4.02 0.44 8.01
N THR A 68 -3.70 1.21 7.00
CA THR A 68 -4.55 2.22 6.40
C THR A 68 -5.63 1.53 5.59
N VAL A 69 -6.86 1.94 5.84
CA VAL A 69 -8.02 1.42 5.14
C VAL A 69 -8.84 2.55 4.55
N THR A 70 -9.43 2.22 3.42
CA THR A 70 -10.44 3.01 2.72
C THR A 70 -11.80 2.43 3.09
N LEU A 71 -12.64 3.25 3.71
CA LEU A 71 -14.04 2.94 3.92
C LEU A 71 -14.85 3.19 2.63
N PRO A 72 -16.05 2.58 2.48
CA PRO A 72 -16.87 2.75 1.29
C PRO A 72 -17.28 4.21 1.02
N ASP A 73 -17.43 4.99 2.08
CA ASP A 73 -17.72 6.44 1.99
C ASP A 73 -16.50 7.30 1.61
N GLY A 74 -15.34 6.68 1.34
CA GLY A 74 -14.10 7.36 1.02
C GLY A 74 -13.29 7.82 2.24
N THR A 75 -13.80 7.67 3.45
CA THR A 75 -13.05 8.01 4.67
C THR A 75 -11.82 7.11 4.81
N ARG A 76 -10.72 7.68 5.34
CA ARG A 76 -9.48 6.93 5.63
C ARG A 76 -9.27 6.79 7.14
N GLU A 77 -8.96 5.57 7.55
CA GLU A 77 -8.64 5.26 8.95
C GLU A 77 -7.39 4.38 9.00
N ILE A 78 -6.62 4.46 10.09
CA ILE A 78 -5.61 3.44 10.40
C ILE A 78 -6.21 2.48 11.41
N TRP A 79 -6.25 1.20 11.06
CA TRP A 79 -6.68 0.15 11.96
C TRP A 79 -5.48 -0.55 12.58
N PHE A 80 -5.51 -0.70 13.90
CA PHE A 80 -4.41 -1.27 14.66
C PHE A 80 -4.89 -2.38 15.59
N MET A 81 -4.13 -3.48 15.63
CA MET A 81 -4.31 -4.57 16.57
C MET A 81 -3.08 -4.68 17.48
N PRO A 82 -3.12 -4.15 18.71
CA PRO A 82 -2.00 -4.25 19.65
C PRO A 82 -1.50 -5.69 19.84
N ASP A 83 -2.41 -6.66 19.92
CA ASP A 83 -2.05 -8.07 20.08
C ASP A 83 -1.27 -8.62 18.88
N SER A 84 -1.58 -8.15 17.67
CA SER A 84 -0.86 -8.57 16.47
C SER A 84 0.58 -8.04 16.50
N ALA A 85 0.73 -6.77 16.85
CA ALA A 85 2.05 -6.14 17.01
C ALA A 85 2.92 -6.85 18.06
N ARG A 86 2.33 -7.25 19.20
CA ARG A 86 3.02 -8.07 20.21
C ARG A 86 3.44 -9.42 19.66
N HIS A 87 2.57 -10.10 18.92
CA HIS A 87 2.91 -11.39 18.30
C HIS A 87 4.03 -11.28 17.27
N ALA A 88 4.07 -10.17 16.54
CA ALA A 88 5.07 -9.86 15.52
C ALA A 88 6.38 -9.31 16.09
N GLY A 89 6.41 -8.96 17.39
CA GLY A 89 7.58 -8.36 18.02
C GLY A 89 7.86 -6.95 17.50
N ILE A 90 6.80 -6.17 17.26
CA ILE A 90 6.85 -4.78 16.80
C ILE A 90 6.11 -3.83 17.75
N TYR A 91 5.90 -4.24 19.00
CA TYR A 91 5.16 -3.45 20.01
C TYR A 91 6.12 -2.65 20.91
N HIS A 92 7.16 -2.08 20.30
CA HIS A 92 8.16 -1.21 20.92
C HIS A 92 8.27 0.10 20.14
N HIS A 93 8.95 1.11 20.71
CA HIS A 93 8.88 2.49 20.23
C HIS A 93 9.33 2.64 18.78
N ASP A 94 10.51 2.14 18.43
CA ASP A 94 11.06 2.21 17.08
C ASP A 94 10.17 1.50 16.05
N GLU A 95 9.78 0.25 16.33
CA GLU A 95 9.02 -0.54 15.37
C GLU A 95 7.60 0.00 15.20
N LEU A 96 6.96 0.49 16.26
CA LEU A 96 5.67 1.17 16.15
C LEU A 96 5.82 2.49 15.39
N THR A 97 6.88 3.26 15.64
CA THR A 97 7.15 4.52 14.93
C THR A 97 7.31 4.26 13.43
N LEU A 98 8.12 3.27 13.05
CA LEU A 98 8.27 2.86 11.65
C LEU A 98 6.95 2.37 11.05
N ALA A 99 6.19 1.54 11.78
CA ALA A 99 4.93 1.00 11.29
C ALA A 99 3.89 2.11 11.05
N PHE A 100 3.76 3.08 11.97
CA PHE A 100 2.86 4.21 11.78
C PHE A 100 3.37 5.20 10.74
N ALA A 101 4.68 5.42 10.63
CA ALA A 101 5.26 6.26 9.58
C ALA A 101 4.97 5.70 8.18
N HIS A 102 5.09 4.38 8.00
CA HIS A 102 4.64 3.69 6.77
C HIS A 102 3.17 3.96 6.51
N GLU A 103 2.30 3.75 7.50
CA GLU A 103 0.86 3.90 7.30
C GLU A 103 0.42 5.34 7.01
N LEU A 104 1.09 6.35 7.58
CA LEU A 104 0.77 7.75 7.35
C LEU A 104 1.01 8.22 5.91
N ILE A 105 1.77 7.46 5.12
CA ILE A 105 2.00 7.77 3.69
C ILE A 105 0.77 7.43 2.84
N HIS A 106 0.04 6.37 3.17
CA HIS A 106 -1.10 5.95 2.36
C HIS A 106 -2.21 7.00 2.25
N PRO A 107 -2.63 7.70 3.33
CA PRO A 107 -3.55 8.84 3.20
C PRO A 107 -3.04 9.92 2.23
N ALA A 108 -1.74 10.22 2.24
CA ALA A 108 -1.14 11.19 1.32
C ALA A 108 -1.17 10.71 -0.14
N GLN A 109 -0.84 9.43 -0.38
CA GLN A 109 -0.95 8.80 -1.70
C GLN A 109 -2.41 8.86 -2.20
N HIS A 110 -3.38 8.47 -1.36
CA HIS A 110 -4.80 8.48 -1.70
C HIS A 110 -5.33 9.89 -1.95
N HIS A 111 -4.86 10.88 -1.20
CA HIS A 111 -5.24 12.28 -1.43
C HIS A 111 -4.80 12.77 -2.81
N ARG A 112 -3.65 12.31 -3.30
CA ARG A 112 -3.15 12.65 -4.64
C ARG A 112 -3.87 11.90 -5.75
N SER A 113 -4.48 10.74 -5.46
CA SER A 113 -5.17 9.94 -6.46
C SER A 113 -6.37 9.18 -5.88
N PRO A 114 -7.45 9.90 -5.52
CA PRO A 114 -8.56 9.30 -4.80
C PRO A 114 -9.24 8.20 -5.63
N GLU A 115 -9.37 8.40 -6.94
CA GLU A 115 -10.02 7.47 -7.86
C GLU A 115 -9.15 6.25 -8.15
N LEU A 116 -7.89 6.46 -8.56
CA LEU A 116 -6.99 5.35 -8.90
C LEU A 116 -6.77 4.44 -7.70
N LEU A 117 -6.40 5.01 -6.55
CA LEU A 117 -6.07 4.20 -5.38
C LEU A 117 -7.33 3.60 -4.72
N ALA A 118 -8.53 4.17 -4.93
CA ALA A 118 -9.78 3.53 -4.47
C ALA A 118 -10.05 2.19 -5.17
N THR A 119 -9.52 2.01 -6.38
CA THR A 119 -9.63 0.74 -7.11
C THR A 119 -8.59 -0.30 -6.67
N PHE A 120 -7.71 0.02 -5.73
CA PHE A 120 -6.70 -0.92 -5.25
C PHE A 120 -7.32 -2.07 -4.48
N GLY A 121 -6.86 -3.28 -4.80
CA GLY A 121 -7.47 -4.50 -4.30
C GLY A 121 -8.80 -4.83 -4.98
N THR A 122 -9.12 -4.20 -6.11
CA THR A 122 -10.28 -4.59 -6.92
C THR A 122 -10.19 -6.09 -7.26
N PRO A 123 -11.30 -6.83 -7.16
CA PRO A 123 -11.43 -8.17 -7.71
C PRO A 123 -11.35 -8.22 -9.25
N PHE A 124 -11.44 -7.08 -9.94
CA PHE A 124 -11.54 -6.98 -11.40
C PHE A 124 -10.39 -6.15 -12.02
N PRO A 125 -9.12 -6.54 -11.80
CA PRO A 125 -7.97 -5.71 -12.18
C PRO A 125 -7.86 -5.46 -13.69
N GLN A 126 -8.34 -6.37 -14.55
CA GLN A 126 -8.37 -6.17 -16.00
C GLN A 126 -9.30 -5.02 -16.40
N GLN A 127 -10.49 -4.95 -15.81
CA GLN A 127 -11.49 -3.92 -16.11
C GLN A 127 -11.07 -2.53 -15.62
N ARG A 128 -10.15 -2.47 -14.64
CA ARG A 128 -9.57 -1.23 -14.12
C ARG A 128 -8.23 -0.86 -14.77
N GLY A 129 -7.76 -1.59 -15.78
CA GLY A 129 -6.45 -1.33 -16.42
C GLY A 129 -5.24 -1.61 -15.52
N LEU A 130 -5.44 -2.27 -14.37
CA LEU A 130 -4.40 -2.58 -13.39
C LEU A 130 -3.68 -3.90 -13.68
N ALA A 131 -4.20 -4.70 -14.62
CA ALA A 131 -3.60 -5.97 -15.00
C ALA A 131 -2.20 -5.77 -15.57
N GLY A 132 -1.21 -6.53 -15.06
CA GLY A 132 0.19 -6.45 -15.49
C GLY A 132 1.00 -5.32 -14.84
N ARG A 133 0.35 -4.44 -14.06
CA ARG A 133 1.03 -3.40 -13.27
C ARG A 133 1.44 -3.95 -11.90
N ALA A 134 2.62 -3.57 -11.42
CA ALA A 134 3.13 -3.92 -10.10
C ALA A 134 2.60 -2.97 -9.02
N VAL A 135 1.27 -2.80 -8.98
CA VAL A 135 0.59 -1.80 -8.13
C VAL A 135 0.93 -1.99 -6.66
N MET A 136 0.77 -3.21 -6.13
CA MET A 136 1.01 -3.48 -4.70
C MET A 136 2.47 -3.21 -4.29
N PRO A 137 3.50 -3.78 -4.97
CA PRO A 137 4.89 -3.43 -4.67
C PRO A 137 5.22 -1.94 -4.80
N PHE A 138 4.62 -1.24 -5.76
CA PHE A 138 4.87 0.20 -5.95
C PHE A 138 4.30 1.02 -4.79
N VAL A 139 3.06 0.77 -4.41
CA VAL A 139 2.35 1.53 -3.37
C VAL A 139 2.94 1.27 -1.98
N GLU A 140 3.10 -0.01 -1.65
CA GLU A 140 3.66 -0.44 -0.36
C GLU A 140 5.16 -0.13 -0.27
N GLY A 141 5.89 -0.29 -1.37
CA GLY A 141 7.30 0.05 -1.45
C GLY A 141 7.57 1.54 -1.23
N HIS A 142 6.74 2.42 -1.82
CA HIS A 142 6.86 3.86 -1.59
C HIS A 142 6.54 4.22 -0.13
N ALA A 143 5.51 3.60 0.44
CA ALA A 143 5.18 3.76 1.84
C ALA A 143 6.30 3.26 2.77
N THR A 144 6.97 2.15 2.43
CA THR A 144 8.13 1.68 3.19
C THR A 144 9.33 2.63 3.03
N TRP A 145 9.64 3.06 1.81
CA TRP A 145 10.74 3.98 1.53
C TRP A 145 10.59 5.32 2.27
N GLY A 146 9.39 5.91 2.23
CA GLY A 146 9.12 7.17 2.94
C GLY A 146 8.98 6.95 4.45
N GLY A 147 8.40 5.82 4.86
CA GLY A 147 8.21 5.49 6.28
C GLY A 147 9.54 5.36 7.00
N ILE A 148 10.55 4.77 6.35
CA ILE A 148 11.92 4.71 6.87
C ILE A 148 12.49 6.13 7.07
N ARG A 149 12.29 7.06 6.12
CA ARG A 149 12.80 8.44 6.22
C ARG A 149 12.11 9.21 7.35
N ILE A 150 10.78 9.17 7.40
CA ILE A 150 9.99 9.81 8.45
C ILE A 150 10.37 9.25 9.82
N ALA A 151 10.46 7.92 9.96
CA ALA A 151 10.85 7.31 11.23
C ALA A 151 12.28 7.68 11.63
N THR A 152 13.21 7.72 10.67
CA THR A 152 14.60 8.14 10.92
C THR A 152 14.66 9.57 11.44
N GLU A 153 13.89 10.48 10.85
CA GLU A 153 13.81 11.87 11.26
C GLU A 153 13.21 12.00 12.67
N VAL A 154 12.11 11.31 12.96
CA VAL A 154 11.41 11.36 14.25
C VAL A 154 12.24 10.75 15.38
N LEU A 155 12.92 9.63 15.13
CA LEU A 155 13.73 8.92 16.13
C LEU A 155 15.12 9.57 16.30
N GLY A 156 15.59 10.34 15.30
CA GLY A 156 16.96 10.85 15.24
C GLY A 156 18.01 9.79 14.88
N HIS A 157 17.58 8.57 14.57
CA HIS A 157 18.41 7.46 14.09
C HIS A 157 17.59 6.51 13.21
N ALA A 158 18.25 5.69 12.40
CA ALA A 158 17.57 4.69 11.61
C ALA A 158 16.87 3.67 12.53
N PRO A 159 15.62 3.24 12.23
CA PRO A 159 14.95 2.21 13.00
C PRO A 159 15.75 0.91 13.01
N GLU A 160 16.10 0.40 14.19
CA GLU A 160 16.96 -0.77 14.30
C GLU A 160 16.20 -2.06 13.99
N LYS A 161 16.65 -2.83 12.97
CA LYS A 161 16.04 -4.13 12.66
C LYS A 161 16.20 -5.14 13.79
N ASN A 162 17.16 -5.00 14.71
CA ASN A 162 17.40 -5.93 15.82
C ASN A 162 17.86 -5.17 17.07
N GLY A 163 17.19 -4.08 17.41
CA GLY A 163 17.56 -3.31 18.59
C GLY A 163 17.50 -4.16 19.87
N PRO A 164 18.27 -3.79 20.90
CA PRO A 164 18.39 -4.57 22.14
C PRO A 164 17.04 -4.79 22.83
N ASP A 165 16.09 -3.85 22.64
CA ASP A 165 14.75 -3.89 23.24
C ASP A 165 13.71 -4.59 22.35
N ARG A 166 14.11 -5.17 21.21
CA ARG A 166 13.16 -5.79 20.29
C ARG A 166 12.51 -7.02 20.92
N GLN A 167 11.19 -6.97 21.07
CA GLN A 167 10.40 -8.12 21.51
C GLN A 167 10.58 -9.30 20.54
N THR A 168 10.86 -10.49 21.09
CA THR A 168 10.96 -11.71 20.29
C THR A 168 9.60 -12.08 19.68
N PRO A 169 9.50 -12.29 18.36
CA PRO A 169 8.24 -12.68 17.74
C PRO A 169 7.77 -14.07 18.21
N SER A 170 6.47 -14.21 18.37
CA SER A 170 5.85 -15.46 18.82
C SER A 170 6.11 -16.63 17.86
N ARG A 171 6.07 -17.88 18.38
CA ARG A 171 6.24 -19.09 17.54
C ARG A 171 5.23 -19.14 16.39
N ARG A 172 3.97 -18.80 16.67
CA ARG A 172 2.89 -18.77 15.68
C ARG A 172 3.16 -17.73 14.59
N PHE A 173 3.62 -16.54 14.96
CA PHE A 173 4.06 -15.54 13.99
C PHE A 173 5.18 -16.10 13.11
N ARG A 174 6.26 -16.62 13.70
CA ARG A 174 7.41 -17.14 12.94
C ARG A 174 7.03 -18.24 11.95
N PHE A 175 6.12 -19.14 12.33
CA PHE A 175 5.61 -20.19 11.45
C PHE A 175 4.95 -19.60 10.20
N TRP A 176 3.96 -18.72 10.38
CA TRP A 176 3.24 -18.13 9.26
C TRP A 176 4.12 -17.15 8.47
N HIS A 177 4.92 -16.34 9.14
CA HIS A 177 5.85 -15.40 8.53
C HIS A 177 6.81 -16.11 7.57
N ARG A 178 7.30 -17.31 7.92
CA ARG A 178 8.13 -18.13 7.03
C ARG A 178 7.41 -18.46 5.72
N GLY A 179 6.13 -18.82 5.78
CA GLY A 179 5.33 -19.16 4.60
C GLY A 179 5.05 -17.97 3.68
N PHE A 180 5.08 -16.74 4.20
CA PHE A 180 4.83 -15.51 3.43
C PHE A 180 6.09 -14.66 3.18
N ARG A 181 7.27 -15.17 3.52
CA ARG A 181 8.52 -14.39 3.52
C ARG A 181 8.79 -13.74 2.16
N ASP A 182 8.76 -14.52 1.09
CA ASP A 182 9.15 -14.05 -0.24
C ASP A 182 8.15 -13.04 -0.78
N SER A 183 6.84 -13.29 -0.57
CA SER A 183 5.79 -12.33 -0.95
C SER A 183 5.92 -11.01 -0.19
N ARG A 184 6.23 -11.05 1.12
CA ARG A 184 6.48 -9.83 1.91
C ARG A 184 7.72 -9.10 1.40
N LYS A 185 8.82 -9.83 1.17
CA LYS A 185 10.06 -9.24 0.67
C LYS A 185 9.83 -8.51 -0.66
N ALA A 186 9.16 -9.15 -1.62
CA ALA A 186 8.84 -8.56 -2.91
C ALA A 186 7.89 -7.35 -2.84
N THR A 187 7.06 -7.27 -1.79
CA THR A 187 6.07 -6.18 -1.63
C THR A 187 6.65 -4.98 -0.88
N TYR A 188 7.47 -5.22 0.14
CA TYR A 188 7.88 -4.18 1.10
C TYR A 188 9.39 -3.88 1.05
N GLU A 189 10.24 -4.89 0.86
CA GLU A 189 11.70 -4.72 1.01
C GLU A 189 12.39 -4.44 -0.33
N ASP A 190 12.15 -5.28 -1.34
CA ASP A 190 12.79 -5.16 -2.65
C ASP A 190 12.47 -3.82 -3.35
N PRO A 191 11.24 -3.28 -3.27
CA PRO A 191 10.93 -1.98 -3.85
C PRO A 191 11.68 -0.79 -3.25
N VAL A 192 12.24 -0.89 -2.04
CA VAL A 192 12.92 0.26 -1.39
C VAL A 192 14.11 0.74 -2.23
N ALA A 193 14.88 -0.20 -2.80
CA ALA A 193 16.01 0.13 -3.66
C ALA A 193 15.55 0.84 -4.94
N PHE A 194 14.44 0.38 -5.53
CA PHE A 194 13.80 1.04 -6.67
C PHE A 194 13.44 2.50 -6.34
N PHE A 195 12.78 2.75 -5.20
CA PHE A 195 12.39 4.11 -4.81
C PHE A 195 13.57 5.03 -4.51
N THR A 196 14.61 4.51 -3.85
CA THR A 196 15.87 5.24 -3.67
C THR A 196 16.43 5.68 -5.01
N GLN A 197 16.52 4.77 -5.99
CA GLN A 197 17.06 5.10 -7.30
C GLN A 197 16.19 6.09 -8.08
N VAL A 198 14.86 5.92 -8.12
CA VAL A 198 14.01 6.80 -8.94
C VAL A 198 13.76 8.17 -8.32
N ILE A 199 13.81 8.29 -6.99
CA ILE A 199 13.59 9.56 -6.29
C ILE A 199 14.91 10.30 -6.08
N GLU A 200 15.94 9.63 -5.58
CA GLU A 200 17.21 10.27 -5.19
C GLU A 200 18.24 10.24 -6.34
N GLY A 201 18.17 9.23 -7.20
CA GLY A 201 19.07 9.06 -8.33
C GLY A 201 20.29 8.21 -8.03
N THR A 202 21.16 8.14 -9.03
CA THR A 202 22.54 7.64 -8.93
C THR A 202 23.49 8.70 -9.49
N ASP A 203 24.80 8.43 -9.43
CA ASP A 203 25.81 9.28 -10.07
C ASP A 203 25.62 9.41 -11.59
N GLU A 204 25.00 8.39 -12.23
CA GLU A 204 24.80 8.33 -13.68
C GLU A 204 23.42 8.80 -14.14
N GLU A 205 22.39 8.63 -13.30
CA GLU A 205 20.99 8.90 -13.64
C GLU A 205 20.35 9.76 -12.53
N PRO A 206 20.09 11.06 -12.76
CA PRO A 206 19.61 11.95 -11.70
C PRO A 206 18.21 11.55 -11.25
N GLY A 207 17.92 11.55 -9.94
CA GLY A 207 16.58 11.21 -9.45
C GLY A 207 15.50 12.18 -9.94
N LEU A 208 14.23 11.81 -9.76
CA LEU A 208 13.11 12.73 -10.00
C LEU A 208 13.02 13.83 -8.93
N GLY A 209 13.50 13.55 -7.72
CA GLY A 209 13.15 14.31 -6.52
C GLY A 209 11.72 14.02 -6.07
N VAL A 210 11.43 14.27 -4.80
CA VAL A 210 10.13 13.95 -4.17
C VAL A 210 8.97 14.67 -4.85
N ASP A 211 9.12 15.96 -5.17
CA ASP A 211 8.04 16.77 -5.72
C ASP A 211 7.59 16.28 -7.10
N ARG A 212 8.53 16.00 -8.00
CA ARG A 212 8.21 15.47 -9.32
C ARG A 212 7.71 14.03 -9.23
N PHE A 213 8.32 13.21 -8.38
CA PHE A 213 7.87 11.84 -8.15
C PHE A 213 6.41 11.81 -7.69
N ASN A 214 5.95 12.75 -6.87
CA ASN A 214 4.55 12.82 -6.45
C ASN A 214 3.54 13.03 -7.60
N GLY A 215 3.98 13.37 -8.81
CA GLY A 215 3.13 13.38 -10.00
C GLY A 215 2.66 11.99 -10.45
N VAL A 216 3.38 10.92 -10.10
CA VAL A 216 3.07 9.54 -10.56
C VAL A 216 1.70 9.04 -10.09
N TRP A 217 1.17 9.61 -9.01
CA TRP A 217 -0.12 9.19 -8.47
C TRP A 217 -1.27 9.61 -9.39
N ALA A 218 -1.11 10.67 -10.19
CA ALA A 218 -2.18 11.20 -11.02
C ALA A 218 -2.52 10.34 -12.25
N ASP A 219 -1.63 9.42 -12.64
CA ASP A 219 -1.77 8.66 -13.88
C ASP A 219 -1.34 7.19 -13.68
N ILE A 220 -2.24 6.26 -14.04
CA ILE A 220 -1.99 4.82 -14.00
C ILE A 220 -0.82 4.42 -14.91
N ASP A 221 -0.56 5.17 -15.98
CA ASP A 221 0.55 4.87 -16.87
C ASP A 221 1.90 5.13 -16.21
N CYS A 222 1.96 5.96 -15.18
CA CYS A 222 3.17 6.11 -14.37
C CYS A 222 3.47 4.88 -13.50
N PHE A 223 2.52 3.97 -13.30
CA PHE A 223 2.75 2.77 -12.48
C PHE A 223 3.66 1.78 -13.24
N PRO A 224 4.67 1.21 -12.56
CA PRO A 224 5.57 0.25 -13.19
C PRO A 224 4.85 -1.07 -13.47
N THR A 225 5.32 -1.77 -14.50
CA THR A 225 5.12 -3.20 -14.65
C THR A 225 6.00 -3.98 -13.66
N THR A 226 5.78 -5.29 -13.52
CA THR A 226 6.65 -6.15 -12.69
C THR A 226 8.10 -6.16 -13.17
N GLU A 227 8.33 -6.09 -14.49
CA GLU A 227 9.68 -6.03 -15.06
C GLU A 227 10.37 -4.71 -14.69
N GLU A 228 9.65 -3.60 -14.80
CA GLU A 228 10.15 -2.26 -14.50
C GLU A 228 10.47 -2.06 -13.01
N MET A 229 9.76 -2.73 -12.10
CA MET A 229 10.11 -2.72 -10.67
C MET A 229 11.54 -3.25 -10.39
N SER A 230 12.08 -4.07 -11.29
CA SER A 230 13.47 -4.54 -11.22
C SER A 230 14.47 -3.71 -12.04
N ASN A 231 13.98 -2.72 -12.81
CA ASN A 231 14.78 -1.87 -13.68
C ASN A 231 14.30 -0.41 -13.62
N ALA A 232 14.74 0.30 -12.58
CA ALA A 232 14.41 1.68 -12.33
C ALA A 232 14.77 2.62 -13.51
N LYS A 233 15.88 2.36 -14.20
CA LYS A 233 16.29 3.15 -15.37
C LYS A 233 15.25 3.10 -16.48
N ARG A 234 14.82 1.90 -16.87
CA ARG A 234 13.78 1.71 -17.90
C ARG A 234 12.46 2.37 -17.50
N TRP A 235 12.10 2.31 -16.23
CA TRP A 235 10.92 3.01 -15.73
C TRP A 235 11.06 4.53 -15.85
N LEU A 236 12.21 5.10 -15.44
CA LEU A 236 12.49 6.53 -15.53
C LEU A 236 12.45 7.04 -16.97
N GLU A 237 13.07 6.32 -17.91
CA GLU A 237 13.07 6.66 -19.34
C GLU A 237 11.64 6.80 -19.87
N ARG A 238 10.72 5.93 -19.43
CA ARG A 238 9.32 5.97 -19.83
C ARG A 238 8.52 7.05 -19.10
N VAL A 239 8.74 7.27 -17.81
CA VAL A 239 7.88 8.10 -16.96
C VAL A 239 8.28 9.58 -16.97
N ARG A 240 9.55 9.92 -17.18
CA ARG A 240 10.00 11.33 -17.22
C ARG A 240 9.21 12.20 -18.21
N PRO A 241 8.93 11.76 -19.46
CA PRO A 241 8.12 12.53 -20.40
C PRO A 241 6.69 12.73 -19.91
N LEU A 242 6.06 11.67 -19.37
CA LEU A 242 4.68 11.73 -18.84
C LEU A 242 4.54 12.78 -17.73
N LEU A 243 5.53 12.82 -16.83
CA LEU A 243 5.58 13.80 -15.73
C LEU A 243 6.00 15.21 -16.16
N ALA A 244 6.54 15.40 -17.36
CA ALA A 244 6.85 16.73 -17.90
C ALA A 244 5.61 17.39 -18.51
N GLU A 245 4.69 16.56 -19.04
CA GLU A 245 3.43 17.00 -19.66
C GLU A 245 2.33 17.27 -18.61
N THR A 246 2.43 16.67 -17.41
CA THR A 246 1.53 16.97 -16.29
C THR A 246 1.94 18.27 -15.59
N HIS A 247 1.38 19.40 -16.02
CA HIS A 247 1.45 20.63 -15.22
C HIS A 247 0.71 20.43 -13.88
N PRO A 248 1.17 21.04 -12.77
CA PRO A 248 0.42 21.02 -11.51
C PRO A 248 -0.90 21.80 -11.69
N GLY A 249 -1.98 21.10 -12.08
CA GLY A 249 -3.30 21.70 -12.27
C GLY A 249 -4.17 21.10 -13.38
N SER A 250 -3.63 20.26 -14.27
CA SER A 250 -4.43 19.61 -15.31
C SER A 250 -5.10 18.35 -14.76
N SER A 251 -6.37 18.48 -14.40
CA SER A 251 -7.27 17.33 -14.20
C SER A 251 -7.46 16.62 -15.54
N VAL A 252 -6.91 15.41 -15.66
CA VAL A 252 -7.21 14.54 -16.79
C VAL A 252 -8.63 14.03 -16.60
N ARG A 253 -9.56 14.50 -17.44
CA ARG A 253 -10.86 13.85 -17.61
C ARG A 253 -10.59 12.46 -18.20
N ILE A 254 -10.92 11.43 -17.46
CA ILE A 254 -11.07 10.09 -18.04
C ILE A 254 -12.20 10.22 -19.08
N GLY A 255 -11.84 10.03 -20.34
CA GLY A 255 -12.73 10.24 -21.48
C GLY A 255 -13.95 9.34 -21.43
N ASP A 256 -15.12 9.96 -21.46
CA ASP A 256 -16.26 9.44 -22.20
C ASP A 256 -15.85 9.41 -23.68
N ASP A 257 -15.60 8.22 -24.21
CA ASP A 257 -15.64 7.99 -25.66
C ASP A 257 -16.46 6.74 -25.95
N ARG A 258 -17.75 7.01 -26.21
CA ARG A 258 -18.72 6.35 -27.09
C ARG A 258 -19.10 4.88 -26.86
#